data_AF-E3N732-F1
#
_entry.id   AF-E3N732-F1
#
_cell.length_a   1.000
_cell.length_b   1.000
_cell.length_c   1.000
_cell.angle_alpha   90.00
_cell.angle_beta   90.00
_cell.angle_gamma   90.00
#
_symmetry.space_group_name_H-M   'P 1'
#
loop_
_entity.id
_entity.type
_entity.pdbx_description
1 polymer ?
#
loop_
_entity_poly.entity_id
_entity_poly.type
_entity_poly.pdbx_seq_one_letter_code
_entity_poly.pdbx_strand_id
1 'polypeptide(L)'
;MNSHNLFGLILISLLGAGVADVPECTGTVQFNPPNNTYDVIWYPTDSSVAPMFPMNYECLYQINVPQGRSAYIELKFMPTTNTGAKNSVVQVIDFNQRVENIYHTGLDKFYFIAPGGRIKISTKDTSAQFQFKVQWFSEINSDYYEYANVTQLDTQPYITGNMFRGIQVTAETRVSIITIPPSESKNLESYLKGLRSFLIFDGPDANSTCLGTALQLLNSNRQYVTSGRVVTVISLQPSPDTSDSQLMFQDFVHTKDITEYRGVSCKGYCDPILMDGSKTPSAFSTFSSYGFAKVCLMSVSGTGNLDVYYGGKTDSKSNLIASYSEASNELMLPQLLRGNVVTYVLTGGIATVNITHNDDDSYVCRFIKKNQKGFITSPFYKTGLPFPPSGFDTIWIRSPDLYNYTFNVQDVDLSQSNSLQLSVIKNNSIVYDIVYNATNLPSLNQSMSAVGDQLFIEFLAGGDKKKGDYFINYDVVKVNLAPSYLSNFVAAVVSVWMLLAVIF
;
A
#
# COMPACT_ATOMS: atom_id res chain seq x y z
N MET A 1 -69.82 -38.76 41.31
CA MET A 1 -69.98 -37.29 41.44
C MET A 1 -68.61 -36.75 41.88
N ASN A 2 -67.59 -36.83 41.01
CA ASN A 2 -67.13 -35.81 40.04
C ASN A 2 -66.66 -34.54 40.78
N SER A 3 -65.40 -34.45 41.21
CA SER A 3 -64.15 -34.11 40.46
C SER A 3 -64.01 -32.61 40.12
N HIS A 4 -62.75 -32.16 40.17
CA HIS A 4 -62.16 -30.86 39.78
C HIS A 4 -61.90 -29.89 40.94
N ASN A 5 -60.70 -29.90 41.54
CA ASN A 5 -59.45 -29.27 41.07
C ASN A 5 -59.61 -27.79 40.75
N LEU A 6 -59.36 -26.93 41.74
CA LEU A 6 -59.14 -25.50 41.56
C LEU A 6 -57.64 -25.30 41.23
N PHE A 7 -57.31 -25.39 39.94
CA PHE A 7 -55.99 -25.02 39.40
C PHE A 7 -55.97 -23.52 39.08
N GLY A 8 -54.85 -22.88 39.39
CA GLY A 8 -54.68 -21.43 39.35
C GLY A 8 -54.69 -20.79 37.96
N LEU A 9 -54.88 -19.47 37.97
CA LEU A 9 -54.65 -18.60 36.83
C LEU A 9 -53.75 -17.45 37.30
N ILE A 10 -52.44 -17.64 37.15
CA ILE A 10 -51.47 -16.54 37.12
C ILE A 10 -51.48 -16.04 35.68
N LEU A 11 -52.01 -14.83 35.48
CA LEU A 11 -51.96 -14.11 34.22
C LEU A 11 -50.52 -13.60 34.05
N ILE A 12 -49.66 -14.38 33.38
CA ILE A 12 -48.35 -13.90 32.95
C ILE A 12 -48.58 -13.02 31.72
N SER A 13 -48.58 -11.70 31.94
CA SER A 13 -48.42 -10.72 30.87
C SER A 13 -47.01 -10.87 30.28
N LEU A 14 -46.88 -11.71 29.26
CA LEU A 14 -45.74 -11.70 28.35
C LEU A 14 -45.78 -10.39 27.56
N LEU A 15 -45.08 -9.39 28.06
CA LEU A 15 -44.54 -8.30 27.25
C LEU A 15 -43.54 -8.91 26.28
N GLY A 16 -44.05 -9.48 25.19
CA GLY A 16 -43.25 -9.80 24.02
C GLY A 16 -42.76 -8.48 23.45
N ALA A 17 -41.48 -8.17 23.66
CA ALA A 17 -40.78 -7.25 22.77
C ALA A 17 -40.96 -7.83 21.36
N GLY A 18 -41.71 -7.14 20.50
CA GLY A 18 -42.00 -7.59 19.15
C GLY A 18 -40.70 -7.90 18.42
N VAL A 19 -40.40 -9.19 18.25
CA VAL A 19 -39.40 -9.62 17.28
C VAL A 19 -40.02 -9.31 15.94
N ALA A 20 -39.45 -8.38 15.18
CA ALA A 20 -39.96 -8.07 13.85
C ALA A 20 -40.00 -9.36 13.01
N ASP A 21 -41.18 -9.71 12.50
CA ASP A 21 -41.37 -10.91 11.69
C ASP A 21 -40.50 -10.81 10.43
N VAL A 22 -39.71 -11.86 10.17
CA VAL A 22 -38.91 -11.98 8.96
C VAL A 22 -39.87 -12.23 7.79
N PRO A 23 -39.93 -11.36 6.76
CA PRO A 23 -40.82 -11.57 5.64
C PRO A 23 -40.51 -12.86 4.89
N GLU A 24 -41.55 -13.61 4.54
CA GLU A 24 -41.42 -14.77 3.64
C GLU A 24 -40.84 -14.32 2.30
N CYS A 25 -39.89 -15.10 1.76
CA CYS A 25 -39.32 -14.83 0.45
C CYS A 25 -39.99 -15.66 -0.63
N THR A 26 -40.88 -15.04 -1.39
CA THR A 26 -41.58 -15.66 -2.53
C THR A 26 -40.85 -15.34 -3.86
N GLY A 27 -39.56 -15.67 -3.94
CA GLY A 27 -38.74 -15.47 -5.14
C GLY A 27 -37.80 -14.26 -5.05
N THR A 28 -37.83 -13.38 -6.05
CA THR A 28 -36.98 -12.17 -6.05
C THR A 28 -37.77 -10.98 -5.52
N VAL A 29 -37.31 -10.40 -4.41
CA VAL A 29 -37.87 -9.17 -3.86
C VAL A 29 -37.19 -7.98 -4.53
N GLN A 30 -37.98 -7.08 -5.13
CA GLN A 30 -37.45 -5.94 -5.89
C GLN A 30 -37.57 -4.63 -5.13
N PHE A 31 -36.51 -3.82 -5.18
CA PHE A 31 -36.45 -2.48 -4.62
C PHE A 31 -36.25 -1.49 -5.76
N ASN A 32 -37.20 -0.58 -5.92
CA ASN A 32 -37.19 0.48 -6.92
C ASN A 32 -36.93 1.83 -6.25
N PRO A 33 -36.33 2.80 -6.98
CA PRO A 33 -36.12 4.12 -6.43
C PRO A 33 -37.45 4.77 -6.02
N PRO A 34 -37.52 5.39 -4.83
CA PRO A 34 -38.67 6.18 -4.43
C PRO A 34 -38.81 7.44 -5.30
N ASN A 35 -40.00 8.05 -5.28
CA ASN A 35 -40.24 9.33 -5.96
C ASN A 35 -39.33 10.43 -5.41
N ASN A 36 -39.10 10.43 -4.09
CA ASN A 36 -38.18 11.33 -3.42
C ASN A 36 -36.86 10.60 -3.12
N THR A 37 -35.76 11.02 -3.73
CA THR A 37 -34.43 10.38 -3.58
C THR A 37 -33.80 10.57 -2.20
N TYR A 38 -34.38 11.39 -1.33
CA TYR A 38 -33.99 11.47 0.08
C TYR A 38 -34.61 10.36 0.93
N ASP A 39 -35.62 9.65 0.41
CA ASP A 39 -36.26 8.57 1.14
C ASP A 39 -35.35 7.34 1.19
N VAL A 40 -35.20 6.80 2.40
CA VAL A 40 -34.46 5.57 2.67
C VAL A 40 -35.45 4.42 2.80
N ILE A 41 -35.19 3.31 2.11
CA ILE A 41 -36.00 2.10 2.25
C ILE A 41 -35.23 1.10 3.12
N TRP A 42 -35.85 0.70 4.23
CA TRP A 42 -35.31 -0.30 5.14
C TRP A 42 -35.89 -1.68 4.86
N TYR A 43 -35.05 -2.71 5.02
CA TYR A 43 -35.48 -4.09 4.96
C TYR A 43 -34.84 -4.95 6.08
N PRO A 44 -35.63 -5.79 6.78
CA PRO A 44 -37.09 -5.80 6.76
C PRO A 44 -37.69 -4.71 7.67
N THR A 45 -36.88 -4.02 8.48
CA THR A 45 -37.32 -3.01 9.46
C THR A 45 -36.25 -1.95 9.69
N ASP A 46 -36.64 -0.78 10.22
CA ASP A 46 -35.76 0.30 10.72
C ASP A 46 -35.48 0.15 12.23
N SER A 47 -35.28 -1.09 12.68
CA SER A 47 -34.96 -1.38 14.08
C SER A 47 -33.45 -1.27 14.31
N SER A 48 -33.05 -0.80 15.49
CA SER A 48 -31.64 -0.83 15.92
C SER A 48 -31.12 -2.26 16.09
N VAL A 49 -32.02 -3.20 16.39
CA VAL A 49 -31.75 -4.63 16.47
C VAL A 49 -32.20 -5.28 15.17
N ALA A 50 -31.23 -5.78 14.39
CA ALA A 50 -31.51 -6.50 13.16
C ALA A 50 -32.24 -7.82 13.49
N PRO A 51 -33.32 -8.15 12.77
CA PRO A 51 -34.09 -9.36 13.02
C PRO A 51 -33.28 -10.62 12.69
N MET A 52 -33.61 -11.71 13.41
CA MET A 52 -32.98 -13.01 13.23
C MET A 52 -33.65 -13.78 12.10
N PHE A 53 -32.95 -13.98 11.01
CA PHE A 53 -33.38 -14.83 9.90
C PHE A 53 -33.20 -16.32 10.29
N PRO A 54 -34.21 -17.17 10.02
CA PRO A 54 -34.16 -18.58 10.39
C PRO A 54 -33.18 -19.36 9.51
N MET A 55 -32.88 -20.60 9.91
CA MET A 55 -32.21 -21.59 9.06
C MET A 55 -33.05 -21.91 7.82
N ASN A 56 -32.39 -22.38 6.76
CA ASN A 56 -32.98 -22.73 5.46
C ASN A 56 -33.77 -21.58 4.80
N TYR A 57 -33.42 -20.34 5.11
CA TYR A 57 -33.95 -19.16 4.46
C TYR A 57 -33.11 -18.84 3.22
N GLU A 58 -33.76 -18.79 2.06
CA GLU A 58 -33.13 -18.35 0.81
C GLU A 58 -33.93 -17.18 0.23
N CYS A 59 -33.24 -16.11 -0.14
CA CYS A 59 -33.85 -14.98 -0.80
C CYS A 59 -32.89 -14.23 -1.71
N LEU A 60 -33.46 -13.63 -2.75
CA LEU A 60 -32.76 -12.73 -3.66
C LEU A 60 -33.41 -11.35 -3.61
N TYR A 61 -32.65 -10.35 -3.20
CA TYR A 61 -33.06 -8.96 -3.20
C TYR A 61 -32.44 -8.27 -4.41
N GLN A 62 -33.27 -7.69 -5.28
CA GLN A 62 -32.85 -6.96 -6.46
C GLN A 62 -32.98 -5.46 -6.20
N ILE A 63 -31.87 -4.73 -6.29
CA ILE A 63 -31.84 -3.27 -6.22
C ILE A 63 -31.81 -2.74 -7.66
N ASN A 64 -32.88 -2.09 -8.10
CA ASN A 64 -32.96 -1.53 -9.44
C ASN A 64 -32.43 -0.10 -9.45
N VAL A 65 -31.52 0.21 -10.37
CA VAL A 65 -30.92 1.55 -10.50
C VAL A 65 -31.13 2.06 -11.93
N PRO A 66 -31.88 3.17 -12.12
CA PRO A 66 -32.06 3.76 -13.44
C PRO A 66 -30.76 4.33 -14.02
N GLN A 67 -30.70 4.45 -15.35
CA GLN A 67 -29.59 5.11 -16.04
C GLN A 67 -29.37 6.54 -15.49
N GLY A 68 -28.10 6.91 -15.25
CA GLY A 68 -27.74 8.23 -14.71
C GLY A 68 -28.01 8.40 -13.21
N ARG A 69 -28.38 7.34 -12.48
CA ARG A 69 -28.50 7.33 -11.02
C ARG A 69 -27.60 6.28 -10.39
N SER A 70 -27.31 6.49 -9.12
CA SER A 70 -26.61 5.55 -8.25
C SER A 70 -27.49 5.14 -7.07
N ALA A 71 -27.12 4.04 -6.43
CA ALA A 71 -27.65 3.65 -5.14
C ALA A 71 -26.53 3.12 -4.26
N TYR A 72 -26.72 3.20 -2.95
CA TYR A 72 -25.93 2.42 -2.01
C TYR A 72 -26.85 1.64 -1.07
N ILE A 73 -26.36 0.50 -0.59
CA ILE A 73 -26.93 -0.19 0.56
C ILE A 73 -25.99 -0.05 1.75
N GLU A 74 -26.53 0.07 2.96
CA GLU A 74 -25.81 -0.22 4.20
C GLU A 74 -26.30 -1.55 4.72
N LEU A 75 -25.39 -2.54 4.77
CA LEU A 75 -25.70 -3.92 5.13
C LEU A 75 -25.19 -4.23 6.54
N LYS A 76 -26.07 -4.81 7.36
CA LYS A 76 -25.74 -5.41 8.65
C LYS A 76 -25.97 -6.91 8.56
N PHE A 77 -24.92 -7.68 8.87
CA PHE A 77 -24.96 -9.13 8.86
C PHE A 77 -24.10 -9.72 9.98
N MET A 78 -24.73 -10.47 10.88
CA MET A 78 -24.07 -11.15 12.00
C MET A 78 -24.56 -12.61 12.07
N PRO A 79 -23.73 -13.60 11.70
CA PRO A 79 -24.11 -15.01 11.81
C PRO A 79 -24.12 -15.46 13.30
N THR A 80 -24.99 -16.39 13.67
CA THR A 80 -25.07 -16.89 15.07
C THR A 80 -23.99 -17.90 15.42
N THR A 81 -23.53 -18.67 14.43
CA THR A 81 -22.35 -19.51 14.53
C THR A 81 -21.20 -18.83 13.82
N ASN A 82 -19.97 -18.94 14.33
CA ASN A 82 -18.78 -18.50 13.60
C ASN A 82 -18.71 -19.23 12.25
N THR A 83 -19.22 -18.59 11.20
CA THR A 83 -18.98 -19.03 9.83
C THR A 83 -17.50 -18.77 9.59
N GLY A 84 -16.67 -19.81 9.67
CA GLY A 84 -15.28 -19.69 9.25
C GLY A 84 -15.18 -19.10 7.84
N ALA A 85 -13.99 -18.63 7.43
CA ALA A 85 -13.72 -17.90 6.18
C ALA A 85 -14.07 -18.63 4.85
N LYS A 86 -14.83 -19.74 4.89
CA LYS A 86 -15.24 -20.56 3.74
C LYS A 86 -16.75 -20.68 3.56
N ASN A 87 -17.58 -20.28 4.54
CA ASN A 87 -19.02 -20.53 4.52
C ASN A 87 -19.84 -19.23 4.66
N SER A 88 -19.66 -18.28 3.74
CA SER A 88 -20.54 -17.11 3.68
C SER A 88 -21.95 -17.52 3.24
N VAL A 89 -22.96 -16.97 3.90
CA VAL A 89 -24.39 -17.16 3.59
C VAL A 89 -25.03 -15.90 2.99
N VAL A 90 -24.26 -14.81 2.84
CA VAL A 90 -24.71 -13.56 2.23
C VAL A 90 -23.75 -13.16 1.13
N GLN A 91 -24.28 -12.86 -0.05
CA GLN A 91 -23.50 -12.42 -1.21
C GLN A 91 -24.06 -11.10 -1.72
N VAL A 92 -23.17 -10.17 -2.05
CA VAL A 92 -23.52 -8.96 -2.80
C VAL A 92 -23.04 -9.15 -4.23
N ILE A 93 -23.93 -8.92 -5.19
CA ILE A 93 -23.69 -9.06 -6.62
C ILE A 93 -23.80 -7.67 -7.25
N ASP A 94 -22.72 -7.18 -7.85
CA ASP A 94 -22.69 -5.83 -8.42
C ASP A 94 -23.33 -5.75 -9.81
N PHE A 95 -23.32 -4.54 -10.39
CA PHE A 95 -23.82 -4.23 -11.73
C PHE A 95 -23.08 -4.96 -12.85
N ASN A 96 -21.85 -5.40 -12.59
CA ASN A 96 -21.02 -6.22 -13.48
C ASN A 96 -21.14 -7.73 -13.20
N GLN A 97 -22.12 -8.16 -12.39
CA GLN A 97 -22.35 -9.55 -11.99
C GLN A 97 -21.21 -10.18 -11.17
N ARG A 98 -20.33 -9.37 -10.58
CA ARG A 98 -19.27 -9.82 -9.68
C ARG A 98 -19.82 -10.08 -8.31
N VAL A 99 -19.33 -11.13 -7.66
CA VAL A 99 -19.83 -11.61 -6.37
C VAL A 99 -18.84 -11.27 -5.27
N GLU A 100 -19.32 -10.59 -4.24
CA GLU A 100 -18.61 -10.38 -2.98
C GLU A 100 -19.28 -11.22 -1.88
N ASN A 101 -18.52 -12.14 -1.26
CA ASN A 101 -19.00 -12.98 -0.16
C ASN A 101 -18.85 -12.23 1.17
N ILE A 102 -19.95 -12.10 1.91
CA ILE A 102 -20.00 -11.35 3.17
C ILE A 102 -19.97 -12.33 4.34
N TYR A 103 -18.94 -12.22 5.18
CA TYR A 103 -18.76 -13.10 6.33
C TYR A 103 -19.26 -12.48 7.64
N HIS A 104 -19.14 -11.16 7.75
CA HIS A 104 -19.62 -10.36 8.87
C HIS A 104 -19.60 -8.90 8.44
N THR A 105 -20.61 -8.12 8.83
CA THR A 105 -20.56 -6.66 8.66
C THR A 105 -21.48 -5.93 9.64
N GLY A 106 -20.99 -4.80 10.17
CA GLY A 106 -21.73 -3.96 11.11
C GLY A 106 -22.75 -3.05 10.43
N LEU A 107 -22.34 -2.35 9.37
CA LEU A 107 -23.13 -1.44 8.52
C LEU A 107 -22.34 -1.06 7.25
N ASP A 108 -21.65 -2.01 6.60
CA ASP A 108 -20.79 -1.64 5.45
C ASP A 108 -21.61 -1.18 4.24
N LYS A 109 -21.08 -0.19 3.53
CA LYS A 109 -21.68 0.34 2.30
C LYS A 109 -21.27 -0.45 1.06
N PHE A 110 -22.24 -0.74 0.20
CA PHE A 110 -22.03 -1.28 -1.15
C PHE A 110 -22.75 -0.39 -2.16
N TYR A 111 -22.09 -0.10 -3.28
CA TYR A 111 -22.56 0.88 -4.26
C TYR A 111 -22.96 0.20 -5.56
N PHE A 112 -24.00 0.73 -6.19
CA PHE A 112 -24.55 0.23 -7.44
C PHE A 112 -24.82 1.40 -8.40
N ILE A 113 -24.46 1.23 -9.66
CA ILE A 113 -24.92 2.04 -10.79
C ILE A 113 -25.87 1.22 -11.65
N ALA A 114 -26.48 1.84 -12.66
CA ALA A 114 -27.35 1.14 -13.60
C ALA A 114 -26.68 -0.12 -14.20
N PRO A 115 -27.40 -1.25 -14.31
CA PRO A 115 -28.84 -1.43 -14.03
C PRO A 115 -29.18 -1.70 -12.55
N GLY A 116 -28.18 -1.75 -11.67
CA GLY A 116 -28.32 -2.05 -10.25
C GLY A 116 -27.58 -3.31 -9.84
N GLY A 117 -27.96 -3.90 -8.72
CA GLY A 117 -27.28 -5.06 -8.15
C GLY A 117 -28.21 -5.96 -7.34
N ARG A 118 -27.64 -7.00 -6.72
CA ARG A 118 -28.41 -7.99 -5.95
C ARG A 118 -27.76 -8.31 -4.62
N ILE A 119 -28.57 -8.69 -3.65
CA ILE A 119 -28.14 -9.31 -2.40
C ILE A 119 -28.77 -10.70 -2.34
N LYS A 120 -27.95 -11.74 -2.23
CA LYS A 120 -28.41 -13.11 -2.01
C LYS A 120 -28.16 -13.50 -0.56
N ILE A 121 -29.18 -14.03 0.11
CA ILE A 121 -29.03 -14.70 1.40
C ILE A 121 -29.42 -16.17 1.25
N SER A 122 -28.65 -17.08 1.85
CA SER A 122 -28.90 -18.51 1.87
C SER A 122 -28.37 -19.07 3.19
N THR A 123 -29.20 -18.99 4.24
CA THR A 123 -28.77 -19.27 5.62
C THR A 123 -28.45 -20.73 5.89
N LYS A 124 -28.94 -21.67 5.06
CA LYS A 124 -28.65 -23.11 5.14
C LYS A 124 -28.85 -23.63 6.58
N ASP A 125 -27.78 -24.06 7.24
CA ASP A 125 -27.74 -24.65 8.57
C ASP A 125 -27.45 -23.64 9.70
N THR A 126 -27.37 -22.34 9.41
CA THR A 126 -27.18 -21.28 10.42
C THR A 126 -28.36 -20.32 10.46
N SER A 127 -28.51 -19.60 11.56
CA SER A 127 -29.37 -18.42 11.64
C SER A 127 -28.50 -17.17 11.63
N ALA A 128 -29.04 -16.03 11.22
CA ALA A 128 -28.25 -14.81 11.17
C ALA A 128 -29.09 -13.57 11.39
N GLN A 129 -28.52 -12.56 12.04
CA GLN A 129 -29.06 -11.23 11.99
C GLN A 129 -28.75 -10.63 10.62
N PHE A 130 -29.79 -10.15 9.94
CA PHE A 130 -29.65 -9.56 8.61
C PHE A 130 -30.59 -8.36 8.48
N GLN A 131 -30.06 -7.25 7.98
CA GLN A 131 -30.81 -6.03 7.72
C GLN A 131 -30.03 -5.21 6.70
N PHE A 132 -30.74 -4.50 5.83
CA PHE A 132 -30.10 -3.45 5.04
C PHE A 132 -31.06 -2.28 4.86
N LYS A 133 -30.47 -1.11 4.56
CA LYS A 133 -31.21 -0.01 3.95
C LYS A 133 -30.65 0.27 2.58
N VAL A 134 -31.47 0.86 1.72
CA VAL A 134 -31.09 1.32 0.39
C VAL A 134 -31.49 2.78 0.22
N GLN A 135 -30.60 3.56 -0.40
CA GLN A 135 -30.84 4.94 -0.78
C GLN A 135 -30.33 5.19 -2.20
N TRP A 136 -31.14 5.87 -3.02
CA TRP A 136 -30.81 6.26 -4.39
C TRP A 136 -30.45 7.74 -4.45
N PHE A 137 -29.56 8.11 -5.36
CA PHE A 137 -29.11 9.48 -5.54
C PHE A 137 -28.68 9.72 -6.98
N SER A 138 -28.63 10.99 -7.39
CA SER A 138 -28.36 11.40 -8.78
C SER A 138 -26.88 11.68 -9.05
N GLU A 139 -26.01 11.59 -8.04
CA GLU A 139 -24.58 11.85 -8.20
C GLU A 139 -23.91 10.66 -8.88
N ILE A 140 -23.80 10.75 -10.21
CA ILE A 140 -22.88 9.93 -11.01
C ILE A 140 -21.77 10.78 -11.61
N ASN A 141 -22.00 12.06 -11.89
CA ASN A 141 -20.98 12.94 -12.46
C ASN A 141 -20.48 13.91 -11.40
N SER A 142 -19.16 14.05 -11.28
CA SER A 142 -18.58 15.07 -10.42
C SER A 142 -18.72 16.45 -11.08
N ASP A 143 -19.09 17.47 -10.30
CA ASP A 143 -19.07 18.86 -10.77
C ASP A 143 -17.63 19.37 -11.03
N TYR A 144 -16.63 18.68 -10.49
CA TYR A 144 -15.22 19.05 -10.58
C TYR A 144 -14.37 17.84 -10.95
N TYR A 145 -13.67 17.95 -12.08
CA TYR A 145 -12.71 16.95 -12.51
C TYR A 145 -11.28 17.44 -12.30
N GLU A 146 -10.44 16.57 -11.77
CA GLU A 146 -8.98 16.66 -11.89
C GLU A 146 -8.56 15.98 -13.19
N TYR A 147 -7.78 16.68 -14.01
CA TYR A 147 -7.29 16.18 -15.29
C TYR A 147 -5.80 15.92 -15.19
N ALA A 148 -5.37 14.75 -15.65
CA ALA A 148 -3.96 14.40 -15.75
C ALA A 148 -3.67 13.71 -17.08
N ASN A 149 -2.42 13.81 -17.52
CA ASN A 149 -1.93 13.13 -18.70
C ASN A 149 -0.73 12.27 -18.30
N VAL A 150 -0.68 11.05 -18.80
CA VAL A 150 0.46 10.14 -18.65
C VAL A 150 1.02 9.79 -20.02
N THR A 151 2.33 9.75 -20.15
CA THR A 151 3.03 9.55 -21.42
C THR A 151 4.04 8.40 -21.32
N GLN A 152 4.55 7.96 -22.47
CA GLN A 152 5.59 6.93 -22.52
C GLN A 152 6.97 7.44 -22.06
N LEU A 153 7.12 8.75 -21.89
CA LEU A 153 8.34 9.37 -21.39
C LEU A 153 8.33 9.53 -19.87
N ASP A 154 7.18 9.32 -19.23
CA ASP A 154 7.02 9.54 -17.81
C ASP A 154 7.72 8.41 -17.03
N THR A 155 8.77 8.77 -16.30
CA THR A 155 9.38 7.86 -15.32
C THR A 155 8.50 7.71 -14.09
N GLN A 156 7.68 8.71 -13.79
CA GLN A 156 6.85 8.78 -12.58
C GLN A 156 5.37 8.64 -12.95
N PRO A 157 4.69 7.57 -12.51
CA PRO A 157 3.25 7.42 -12.66
C PRO A 157 2.49 8.55 -11.99
N TYR A 158 1.35 8.92 -12.56
CA TYR A 158 0.42 9.84 -11.91
C TYR A 158 -0.27 9.11 -10.76
N ILE A 159 -0.19 9.71 -9.57
CA ILE A 159 -0.80 9.21 -8.33
C ILE A 159 -1.78 10.25 -7.84
N THR A 160 -2.94 9.80 -7.39
CA THR A 160 -3.91 10.65 -6.72
C THR A 160 -4.55 9.92 -5.54
N GLY A 161 -4.64 10.62 -4.42
CA GLY A 161 -5.51 10.27 -3.28
C GLY A 161 -6.69 11.25 -3.15
N ASN A 162 -6.84 12.19 -4.09
CA ASN A 162 -7.88 13.21 -4.06
C ASN A 162 -9.21 12.67 -4.61
N MET A 163 -9.79 11.74 -3.88
CA MET A 163 -10.98 11.00 -4.31
C MET A 163 -12.29 11.74 -3.98
N PHE A 164 -12.23 13.05 -3.77
CA PHE A 164 -13.39 13.95 -3.63
C PHE A 164 -13.90 14.48 -4.97
N ARG A 165 -13.06 14.35 -6.01
CA ARG A 165 -13.30 14.87 -7.34
C ARG A 165 -13.41 13.72 -8.32
N GLY A 166 -14.07 13.98 -9.45
CA GLY A 166 -13.88 13.13 -10.62
C GLY A 166 -12.42 13.23 -11.07
N ILE A 167 -11.88 12.15 -11.62
CA ILE A 167 -10.50 12.13 -12.12
C ILE A 167 -10.54 11.63 -13.54
N GLN A 168 -9.98 12.38 -14.47
CA GLN A 168 -9.85 11.94 -15.84
C GLN A 168 -8.37 11.91 -16.20
N VAL A 169 -7.90 10.74 -16.61
CA VAL A 169 -6.51 10.54 -17.03
C VAL A 169 -6.47 10.16 -18.49
N THR A 170 -5.65 10.86 -19.27
CA THR A 170 -5.39 10.51 -20.67
C THR A 170 -3.99 9.93 -20.86
N ALA A 171 -3.84 9.01 -21.81
CA ALA A 171 -2.57 8.39 -22.18
C ALA A 171 -2.31 8.47 -23.69
N GLU A 172 -1.06 8.29 -24.12
CA GLU A 172 -0.72 8.21 -25.54
C GLU A 172 -1.22 6.90 -26.17
N THR A 173 -1.16 5.80 -25.42
CA THR A 173 -1.64 4.49 -25.87
C THR A 173 -2.94 4.10 -25.20
N ARG A 174 -2.88 3.57 -23.98
CA ARG A 174 -3.98 3.17 -23.11
C ARG A 174 -3.54 3.41 -21.67
N VAL A 175 -4.48 3.50 -20.74
CA VAL A 175 -4.19 3.77 -19.34
C VAL A 175 -4.12 2.45 -18.58
N SER A 176 -2.99 2.20 -17.92
CA SER A 176 -2.81 1.16 -16.91
C SER A 176 -3.16 1.73 -15.54
N ILE A 177 -3.96 1.01 -14.76
CA ILE A 177 -4.44 1.45 -13.45
C ILE A 177 -4.20 0.35 -12.41
N ILE A 178 -3.62 0.70 -11.27
CA ILE A 178 -3.63 -0.15 -10.07
C ILE A 178 -4.12 0.66 -8.87
N THR A 179 -4.66 -0.04 -7.88
CA THR A 179 -4.92 0.52 -6.56
C THR A 179 -3.74 0.22 -5.65
N ILE A 180 -3.14 1.25 -5.05
CA ILE A 180 -2.17 1.12 -3.96
C ILE A 180 -2.94 1.31 -2.65
N PRO A 181 -2.95 0.30 -1.76
CA PRO A 181 -3.65 0.44 -0.49
C PRO A 181 -2.96 1.52 0.36
N PRO A 182 -3.73 2.26 1.17
CA PRO A 182 -3.18 3.33 2.00
C PRO A 182 -2.10 2.78 2.94
N SER A 183 -0.94 3.46 2.98
CA SER A 183 0.08 3.21 4.00
C SER A 183 -0.38 3.82 5.32
N GLU A 184 -1.15 3.04 6.07
CA GLU A 184 -1.50 3.31 7.46
C GLU A 184 -2.34 4.55 7.74
N SER A 185 -3.62 4.32 8.03
CA SER A 185 -4.40 5.20 8.88
C SER A 185 -4.98 4.40 10.05
N LYS A 186 -5.38 5.08 11.13
CA LYS A 186 -6.17 4.48 12.23
C LYS A 186 -7.48 3.83 11.75
N ASN A 187 -7.85 4.09 10.50
CA ASN A 187 -9.10 3.70 9.84
C ASN A 187 -8.85 2.84 8.59
N LEU A 188 -7.74 2.07 8.52
CA LEU A 188 -7.36 1.26 7.35
C LEU A 188 -8.54 0.42 6.82
N GLU A 189 -9.25 -0.27 7.70
CA GLU A 189 -10.43 -1.05 7.32
C GLU A 189 -11.50 -0.18 6.66
N SER A 190 -11.81 0.98 7.24
CA SER A 190 -12.76 1.95 6.67
C SER A 190 -12.29 2.49 5.32
N TYR A 191 -10.99 2.69 5.12
CA TYR A 191 -10.45 3.19 3.86
C TYR A 191 -10.52 2.14 2.75
N LEU A 192 -10.16 0.89 3.08
CA LEU A 192 -10.31 -0.23 2.16
C LEU A 192 -11.78 -0.43 1.79
N LYS A 193 -12.71 -0.31 2.75
CA LYS A 193 -14.15 -0.34 2.45
C LYS A 193 -14.60 0.86 1.60
N GLY A 194 -14.00 2.03 1.82
CA GLY A 194 -14.21 3.25 1.03
C GLY A 194 -13.89 3.06 -0.44
N LEU A 195 -12.89 2.22 -0.79
CA LEU A 195 -12.56 1.90 -2.19
C LEU A 195 -13.74 1.30 -2.99
N ARG A 196 -14.82 0.84 -2.35
CA ARG A 196 -16.05 0.42 -3.04
C ARG A 196 -16.78 1.58 -3.71
N SER A 197 -16.59 2.82 -3.25
CA SER A 197 -17.26 3.99 -3.81
C SER A 197 -16.54 4.60 -5.02
N PHE A 198 -15.33 4.16 -5.31
CA PHE A 198 -14.53 4.65 -6.43
C PHE A 198 -14.75 3.76 -7.65
N LEU A 199 -15.51 4.26 -8.61
CA LEU A 199 -15.84 3.57 -9.85
C LEU A 199 -14.89 3.99 -10.96
N ILE A 200 -14.37 3.00 -11.68
CA ILE A 200 -13.41 3.19 -12.77
C ILE A 200 -14.11 2.93 -14.09
N PHE A 201 -14.14 3.92 -14.98
CA PHE A 201 -14.80 3.89 -16.28
C PHE A 201 -13.79 3.90 -17.42
N ASP A 202 -13.98 2.99 -18.38
CA ASP A 202 -13.19 2.87 -19.61
C ASP A 202 -13.69 3.87 -20.66
N GLY A 203 -13.38 5.14 -20.45
CA GLY A 203 -13.75 6.25 -21.33
C GLY A 203 -13.82 7.59 -20.60
N PRO A 204 -14.34 8.64 -21.25
CA PRO A 204 -14.29 10.01 -20.74
C PRO A 204 -15.29 10.31 -19.60
N ASP A 205 -16.30 9.49 -19.39
CA ASP A 205 -17.39 9.78 -18.46
C ASP A 205 -18.08 8.52 -17.92
N ALA A 206 -19.10 8.73 -17.09
CA ALA A 206 -19.89 7.65 -16.50
C ALA A 206 -20.81 6.90 -17.47
N ASN A 207 -21.00 7.38 -18.70
CA ASN A 207 -21.74 6.64 -19.73
C ASN A 207 -20.87 5.56 -20.38
N SER A 208 -19.56 5.62 -20.14
CA SER A 208 -18.61 4.63 -20.60
C SER A 208 -18.74 3.33 -19.80
N THR A 209 -18.09 2.25 -20.27
CA THR A 209 -18.18 0.96 -19.58
C THR A 209 -17.47 1.03 -18.23
N CYS A 210 -18.16 0.70 -17.14
CA CYS A 210 -17.53 0.64 -15.82
C CYS A 210 -16.72 -0.65 -15.67
N LEU A 211 -15.41 -0.52 -15.48
CA LEU A 211 -14.48 -1.63 -15.22
C LEU A 211 -14.62 -2.21 -13.81
N GLY A 212 -15.35 -1.53 -12.91
CA GLY A 212 -15.59 -1.93 -11.53
C GLY A 212 -15.05 -0.93 -10.53
N THR A 213 -14.94 -1.36 -9.27
CA THR A 213 -14.49 -0.50 -8.16
C THR A 213 -12.97 -0.56 -7.96
N ALA A 214 -12.41 0.45 -7.30
CA ALA A 214 -11.01 0.44 -6.87
C ALA A 214 -10.71 -0.69 -5.87
N LEU A 215 -11.70 -1.13 -5.07
CA LEU A 215 -11.56 -2.28 -4.17
C LEU A 215 -11.42 -3.59 -4.97
N GLN A 216 -12.22 -3.75 -6.01
CA GLN A 216 -12.12 -4.93 -6.89
C GLN A 216 -10.78 -4.96 -7.62
N LEU A 217 -10.31 -3.80 -8.09
CA LEU A 217 -8.99 -3.67 -8.69
C LEU A 217 -7.90 -4.11 -7.70
N LEU A 218 -7.92 -3.61 -6.46
CA LEU A 218 -6.99 -4.00 -5.41
C LEU A 218 -6.98 -5.53 -5.19
N ASN A 219 -8.16 -6.14 -5.06
CA ASN A 219 -8.30 -7.58 -4.79
C ASN A 219 -7.96 -8.48 -5.98
N SER A 220 -7.89 -7.93 -7.20
CA SER A 220 -7.64 -8.72 -8.42
C SER A 220 -6.18 -9.16 -8.57
N ASN A 221 -5.25 -8.53 -7.84
CA ASN A 221 -3.79 -8.65 -8.05
C ASN A 221 -3.35 -8.35 -9.50
N ARG A 222 -4.15 -7.58 -10.23
CA ARG A 222 -3.93 -7.20 -11.62
C ARG A 222 -4.13 -5.71 -11.79
N GLN A 223 -3.64 -5.20 -12.91
CA GLN A 223 -3.98 -3.88 -13.42
C GLN A 223 -5.29 -3.91 -14.19
N TYR A 224 -6.04 -2.82 -14.14
CA TYR A 224 -7.03 -2.51 -15.17
C TYR A 224 -6.33 -1.80 -16.32
N VAL A 225 -6.80 -2.09 -17.53
CA VAL A 225 -6.28 -1.49 -18.75
C VAL A 225 -7.48 -1.03 -19.56
N THR A 226 -7.51 0.24 -19.92
CA THR A 226 -8.55 0.80 -20.79
C THR A 226 -8.51 0.17 -22.19
N SER A 227 -9.63 0.21 -22.91
CA SER A 227 -9.67 -0.10 -24.34
C SER A 227 -9.17 1.08 -25.18
N GLY A 228 -9.45 2.30 -24.72
CA GLY A 228 -9.01 3.56 -25.34
C GLY A 228 -7.92 4.29 -24.56
N ARG A 229 -7.77 5.59 -24.85
CA ARG A 229 -6.74 6.48 -24.27
C ARG A 229 -7.16 7.20 -23.00
N VAL A 230 -8.41 7.03 -22.55
CA VAL A 230 -8.99 7.83 -21.48
C VAL A 230 -9.60 6.91 -20.44
N VAL A 231 -9.34 7.19 -19.17
CA VAL A 231 -10.07 6.63 -18.03
C VAL A 231 -10.71 7.78 -17.25
N THR A 232 -11.90 7.53 -16.73
CA THR A 232 -12.55 8.39 -15.76
C THR A 232 -12.80 7.63 -14.46
N VAL A 233 -12.44 8.21 -13.32
CA VAL A 233 -12.76 7.71 -11.99
C VAL A 233 -13.76 8.64 -11.33
N ILE A 234 -14.80 8.06 -10.77
CA ILE A 234 -15.88 8.77 -10.09
C ILE A 234 -15.99 8.25 -8.67
N SER A 235 -16.07 9.18 -7.73
CA SER A 235 -16.33 8.88 -6.34
C SER A 235 -17.79 9.10 -6.00
N LEU A 236 -18.45 8.04 -5.53
CA LEU A 236 -19.84 8.09 -5.07
C LEU A 236 -19.88 8.42 -3.58
N GLN A 237 -20.64 9.46 -3.19
CA GLN A 237 -20.67 9.95 -1.81
C GLN A 237 -19.25 10.09 -1.18
N PRO A 238 -18.38 10.93 -1.77
CA PRO A 238 -17.01 11.06 -1.28
C PRO A 238 -16.99 11.46 0.20
N SER A 239 -16.41 10.61 1.05
CA SER A 239 -16.24 10.90 2.48
C SER A 239 -14.88 11.59 2.71
N PRO A 240 -14.82 12.70 3.50
CA PRO A 240 -13.59 13.42 3.87
C PRO A 240 -12.46 12.51 4.34
N ASP A 241 -12.83 11.36 4.88
CA ASP A 241 -11.90 10.43 5.48
C ASP A 241 -11.17 9.56 4.46
N THR A 242 -11.61 9.43 3.20
CA THR A 242 -11.03 8.46 2.23
C THR A 242 -9.70 8.86 1.57
N SER A 243 -9.03 9.91 2.07
CA SER A 243 -7.93 10.62 1.39
C SER A 243 -6.59 9.86 1.25
N ASP A 244 -6.45 8.68 1.83
CA ASP A 244 -5.14 7.99 1.85
C ASP A 244 -5.01 6.87 0.82
N SER A 245 -6.13 6.38 0.25
CA SER A 245 -6.08 5.32 -0.76
C SER A 245 -5.73 5.90 -2.12
N GLN A 246 -4.84 5.24 -2.83
CA GLN A 246 -4.25 5.83 -4.03
C GLN A 246 -4.53 5.01 -5.27
N LEU A 247 -4.93 5.70 -6.32
CA LEU A 247 -4.91 5.16 -7.67
C LEU A 247 -3.64 5.61 -8.37
N MET A 248 -2.98 4.65 -9.01
CA MET A 248 -1.82 4.90 -9.84
C MET A 248 -2.17 4.68 -11.30
N PHE A 249 -1.80 5.66 -12.13
CA PHE A 249 -2.03 5.67 -13.56
C PHE A 249 -0.70 5.81 -14.30
N GLN A 250 -0.54 5.06 -15.38
CA GLN A 250 0.59 5.19 -16.29
C GLN A 250 0.21 4.73 -17.69
N ASP A 251 1.04 5.07 -18.68
CA ASP A 251 0.85 4.58 -20.03
C ASP A 251 1.07 3.05 -20.08
N PHE A 252 0.11 2.35 -20.67
CA PHE A 252 0.09 0.89 -20.73
C PHE A 252 1.28 0.31 -21.51
N VAL A 253 1.97 1.08 -22.36
CA VAL A 253 3.14 0.57 -23.09
C VAL A 253 4.18 -0.03 -22.15
N HIS A 254 4.32 0.55 -20.95
CA HIS A 254 5.30 0.15 -19.94
C HIS A 254 4.94 -1.15 -19.23
N THR A 255 3.65 -1.45 -19.11
CA THR A 255 3.13 -2.60 -18.36
C THR A 255 2.45 -3.64 -19.24
N LYS A 256 2.51 -3.50 -20.57
CA LYS A 256 1.84 -4.40 -21.52
C LYS A 256 2.25 -5.87 -21.39
N ASP A 257 3.48 -6.11 -20.97
CA ASP A 257 4.04 -7.45 -20.82
C ASP A 257 3.86 -8.00 -19.39
N ILE A 258 3.32 -7.20 -18.47
CA ILE A 258 3.14 -7.58 -17.06
C ILE A 258 1.75 -8.19 -16.86
N THR A 259 1.69 -9.45 -16.43
CA THR A 259 0.43 -10.17 -16.21
C THR A 259 -0.09 -10.04 -14.78
N GLU A 260 0.82 -9.96 -13.82
CA GLU A 260 0.53 -9.78 -12.41
C GLU A 260 1.06 -8.42 -11.98
N TYR A 261 0.17 -7.50 -11.62
CA TYR A 261 0.58 -6.18 -11.22
C TYR A 261 -0.36 -5.60 -10.18
N ARG A 262 0.17 -5.27 -9.01
CA ARG A 262 -0.63 -4.82 -7.87
C ARG A 262 0.09 -3.74 -7.05
N GLY A 263 -0.69 -2.97 -6.31
CA GLY A 263 -0.16 -2.11 -5.26
C GLY A 263 0.07 -2.90 -3.97
N VAL A 264 1.12 -2.54 -3.23
CA VAL A 264 1.45 -3.14 -1.92
C VAL A 264 1.75 -2.02 -0.92
N SER A 265 1.23 -2.19 0.30
CA SER A 265 1.50 -1.32 1.44
C SER A 265 1.28 -2.11 2.73
N CYS A 266 2.03 -1.78 3.80
CA CYS A 266 1.92 -2.43 5.10
C CYS A 266 2.43 -1.52 6.23
N LYS A 267 2.21 -1.94 7.48
CA LYS A 267 2.84 -1.41 8.68
C LYS A 267 3.88 -2.39 9.21
N GLY A 268 5.12 -1.94 9.34
CA GLY A 268 6.23 -2.83 9.65
C GLY A 268 6.45 -3.85 8.54
N TYR A 269 6.59 -5.12 8.90
CA TYR A 269 6.83 -6.20 7.93
C TYR A 269 5.58 -6.50 7.12
N CYS A 270 5.69 -6.41 5.79
CA CYS A 270 4.65 -6.87 4.88
C CYS A 270 4.57 -8.40 4.88
N ASP A 271 3.40 -8.93 4.54
CA ASP A 271 3.28 -10.34 4.15
C ASP A 271 4.24 -10.65 2.99
N PRO A 272 4.89 -11.81 2.98
CA PRO A 272 5.79 -12.21 1.90
C PRO A 272 5.12 -12.13 0.54
N ILE A 273 5.73 -11.39 -0.38
CA ILE A 273 5.17 -11.15 -1.71
C ILE A 273 5.71 -12.24 -2.64
N LEU A 274 4.90 -13.27 -2.87
CA LEU A 274 5.19 -14.27 -3.89
C LEU A 274 4.94 -13.66 -5.28
N MET A 275 5.93 -13.80 -6.17
CA MET A 275 5.91 -13.31 -7.54
C MET A 275 6.29 -14.44 -8.50
N ASP A 276 5.53 -14.62 -9.57
CA ASP A 276 5.85 -15.57 -10.65
C ASP A 276 6.17 -14.82 -11.96
N GLY A 277 7.46 -14.58 -12.17
CA GLY A 277 8.02 -13.97 -13.38
C GLY A 277 8.48 -14.99 -14.43
N SER A 278 8.12 -16.28 -14.29
CA SER A 278 8.71 -17.38 -15.09
C SER A 278 8.27 -17.38 -16.55
N LYS A 279 7.05 -16.92 -16.84
CA LYS A 279 6.47 -16.84 -18.20
C LYS A 279 6.40 -15.42 -18.72
N THR A 280 5.94 -14.52 -17.87
CA THR A 280 5.74 -13.09 -18.12
C THR A 280 6.19 -12.34 -16.88
N PRO A 281 6.69 -11.10 -17.01
CA PRO A 281 7.01 -10.29 -15.86
C PRO A 281 5.86 -10.21 -14.83
N SER A 282 6.21 -10.33 -13.56
CA SER A 282 5.32 -10.07 -12.41
C SER A 282 5.84 -8.83 -11.70
N ALA A 283 4.95 -7.96 -11.24
CA ALA A 283 5.34 -6.70 -10.64
C ALA A 283 4.46 -6.30 -9.46
N PHE A 284 4.99 -5.42 -8.61
CA PHE A 284 4.20 -4.66 -7.67
C PHE A 284 4.78 -3.27 -7.48
N SER A 285 3.95 -2.34 -7.00
CA SER A 285 4.38 -0.98 -6.67
C SER A 285 4.03 -0.61 -5.24
N THR A 286 4.92 0.12 -4.59
CA THR A 286 4.71 0.74 -3.28
C THR A 286 4.69 2.26 -3.45
N PHE A 287 4.02 2.97 -2.54
CA PHE A 287 4.02 4.42 -2.52
C PHE A 287 4.46 4.97 -1.17
N SER A 288 5.17 6.10 -1.20
CA SER A 288 5.58 6.88 -0.04
C SER A 288 5.48 8.37 -0.38
N SER A 289 4.59 9.10 0.30
CA SER A 289 4.46 10.54 0.07
C SER A 289 5.80 11.25 0.30
N TYR A 290 6.16 12.11 -0.66
CA TYR A 290 7.41 12.87 -0.70
C TYR A 290 8.71 12.04 -0.67
N GLY A 291 8.64 10.72 -0.89
CA GLY A 291 9.83 9.86 -0.99
C GLY A 291 10.68 9.81 0.29
N PHE A 292 10.07 10.00 1.47
CA PHE A 292 10.76 10.00 2.78
C PHE A 292 11.39 8.66 3.20
N ALA A 293 11.59 7.73 2.26
CA ALA A 293 12.30 6.46 2.43
C ALA A 293 11.66 5.56 3.49
N LYS A 294 10.39 5.23 3.24
CA LYS A 294 9.60 4.35 4.12
C LYS A 294 9.77 2.87 3.81
N VAL A 295 10.29 2.50 2.64
CA VAL A 295 10.38 1.09 2.21
C VAL A 295 11.79 0.55 2.32
N CYS A 296 11.92 -0.61 2.95
CA CYS A 296 13.17 -1.32 3.11
C CYS A 296 13.01 -2.72 2.50
N LEU A 297 13.81 -3.01 1.48
CA LEU A 297 13.86 -4.33 0.84
C LEU A 297 14.70 -5.25 1.70
N MET A 298 14.06 -6.23 2.35
CA MET A 298 14.68 -7.08 3.36
C MET A 298 15.41 -8.27 2.76
N SER A 299 14.75 -8.96 1.83
CA SER A 299 15.30 -10.14 1.17
C SER A 299 14.56 -10.43 -0.12
N VAL A 300 15.27 -11.04 -1.05
CA VAL A 300 14.72 -11.68 -2.25
C VAL A 300 15.20 -13.13 -2.23
N SER A 301 14.28 -14.09 -2.29
CA SER A 301 14.61 -15.52 -2.29
C SER A 301 13.90 -16.25 -3.42
N GLY A 302 14.61 -17.15 -4.11
CA GLY A 302 14.10 -17.83 -5.30
C GLY A 302 14.94 -17.53 -6.54
N THR A 303 14.35 -17.71 -7.72
CA THR A 303 15.02 -17.59 -9.01
C THR A 303 14.57 -16.35 -9.78
N GLY A 304 15.33 -15.99 -10.82
CA GLY A 304 15.05 -14.84 -11.67
C GLY A 304 15.80 -13.58 -11.22
N ASN A 305 15.41 -12.45 -11.81
CA ASN A 305 16.00 -11.15 -11.55
C ASN A 305 14.90 -10.13 -11.22
N LEU A 306 15.04 -9.49 -10.06
CA LEU A 306 14.16 -8.44 -9.56
C LEU A 306 14.77 -7.07 -9.87
N ASP A 307 14.21 -6.40 -10.86
CA ASP A 307 14.55 -5.00 -11.18
C ASP A 307 13.71 -4.06 -10.32
N VAL A 308 14.35 -3.03 -9.76
CA VAL A 308 13.70 -2.00 -8.94
C VAL A 308 13.82 -0.64 -9.63
N TYR A 309 12.69 0.04 -9.78
CA TYR A 309 12.58 1.34 -10.44
C TYR A 309 12.05 2.37 -9.45
N TYR A 310 12.61 3.58 -9.46
CA TYR A 310 11.95 4.72 -8.81
C TYR A 310 10.96 5.34 -9.79
N GLY A 311 9.68 5.21 -9.48
CA GLY A 311 8.58 5.45 -10.40
C GLY A 311 8.07 4.15 -11.04
N GLY A 312 7.61 4.23 -12.27
CA GLY A 312 7.07 3.12 -13.06
C GLY A 312 8.17 2.39 -13.82
N LYS A 313 7.89 1.18 -14.32
CA LYS A 313 8.81 0.52 -15.26
C LYS A 313 8.95 1.39 -16.50
N THR A 314 10.17 1.59 -16.99
CA THR A 314 10.42 2.19 -18.31
C THR A 314 11.19 1.21 -19.19
N ASP A 315 10.93 1.23 -20.50
CA ASP A 315 11.62 0.33 -21.44
C ASP A 315 13.09 0.74 -21.63
N SER A 316 13.41 2.03 -21.48
CA SER A 316 14.78 2.56 -21.49
C SER A 316 15.56 2.22 -20.22
N LYS A 317 14.88 1.77 -19.15
CA LYS A 317 15.42 1.59 -17.81
C LYS A 317 16.07 2.86 -17.24
N SER A 318 15.65 4.05 -17.69
CA SER A 318 16.25 5.33 -17.29
C SER A 318 16.17 5.59 -15.78
N ASN A 319 15.11 5.08 -15.15
CA ASN A 319 14.83 5.19 -13.72
C ASN A 319 15.04 3.87 -12.94
N LEU A 320 15.73 2.89 -13.53
CA LEU A 320 16.21 1.72 -12.81
C LEU A 320 17.27 2.12 -11.78
N ILE A 321 17.13 1.62 -10.55
CA ILE A 321 18.01 1.94 -9.43
C ILE A 321 18.86 0.75 -8.99
N ALA A 322 18.32 -0.47 -9.08
CA ALA A 322 19.03 -1.70 -8.71
C ALA A 322 18.38 -2.92 -9.35
N SER A 323 19.17 -3.99 -9.46
CA SER A 323 18.74 -5.31 -9.89
C SER A 323 19.25 -6.35 -8.90
N TYR A 324 18.38 -7.29 -8.51
CA TYR A 324 18.67 -8.32 -7.52
C TYR A 324 18.43 -9.70 -8.09
N SER A 325 19.43 -10.56 -7.99
CA SER A 325 19.39 -11.99 -8.26
C SER A 325 19.94 -12.78 -7.07
N GLU A 326 19.72 -14.09 -7.03
CA GLU A 326 20.20 -14.98 -5.94
C GLU A 326 21.67 -14.72 -5.56
N ALA A 327 22.55 -14.51 -6.54
CA ALA A 327 23.98 -14.27 -6.34
C ALA A 327 24.31 -12.90 -5.69
N SER A 328 23.42 -11.91 -5.78
CA SER A 328 23.67 -10.54 -5.28
C SER A 328 23.05 -10.25 -3.91
N ASN A 329 22.22 -11.15 -3.38
CA ASN A 329 21.29 -10.82 -2.29
C ASN A 329 21.94 -10.74 -0.90
N GLU A 330 22.96 -11.57 -0.59
CA GLU A 330 23.47 -11.68 0.79
C GLU A 330 24.15 -10.40 1.32
N LEU A 331 24.87 -9.68 0.45
CA LEU A 331 25.63 -8.49 0.81
C LEU A 331 24.87 -7.18 0.54
N MET A 332 23.93 -7.15 -0.42
CA MET A 332 23.24 -5.92 -0.81
C MET A 332 21.96 -5.66 -0.03
N LEU A 333 21.47 -6.64 0.74
CA LEU A 333 20.22 -6.55 1.51
C LEU A 333 20.49 -6.66 3.03
N PRO A 334 19.76 -5.88 3.85
CA PRO A 334 18.59 -5.08 3.50
C PRO A 334 18.90 -3.70 2.89
N GLN A 335 18.16 -3.26 1.87
CA GLN A 335 18.40 -1.99 1.17
C GLN A 335 17.27 -0.98 1.40
N LEU A 336 17.62 0.23 1.85
CA LEU A 336 16.67 1.34 1.94
C LEU A 336 16.31 1.82 0.54
N LEU A 337 15.04 1.72 0.17
CA LEU A 337 14.54 2.21 -1.11
C LEU A 337 13.81 3.53 -0.87
N ARG A 338 14.22 4.53 -1.65
CA ARG A 338 13.62 5.86 -1.68
C ARG A 338 12.73 5.96 -2.91
N GLY A 339 12.08 7.09 -3.14
CA GLY A 339 11.13 7.22 -4.25
C GLY A 339 9.71 7.44 -3.78
N ASN A 340 8.98 8.24 -4.55
CA ASN A 340 7.55 8.49 -4.33
C ASN A 340 6.75 7.22 -4.64
N VAL A 341 6.97 6.69 -5.84
CA VAL A 341 6.56 5.34 -6.23
C VAL A 341 7.81 4.51 -6.38
N VAL A 342 7.77 3.25 -5.95
CA VAL A 342 8.82 2.27 -6.23
C VAL A 342 8.17 1.06 -6.87
N THR A 343 8.63 0.67 -8.05
CA THR A 343 8.10 -0.47 -8.80
C THR A 343 9.13 -1.59 -8.86
N TYR A 344 8.71 -2.78 -8.50
CA TYR A 344 9.51 -4.00 -8.45
C TYR A 344 9.03 -4.92 -9.57
N VAL A 345 9.93 -5.38 -10.42
CA VAL A 345 9.60 -6.22 -11.59
C VAL A 345 10.47 -7.47 -11.58
N LEU A 346 9.84 -8.62 -11.36
CA LEU A 346 10.48 -9.92 -11.43
C LEU A 346 10.40 -10.48 -12.85
N THR A 347 11.53 -10.98 -13.36
CA THR A 347 11.61 -11.65 -14.66
C THR A 347 12.41 -12.94 -14.56
N GLY A 348 12.00 -13.96 -15.33
CA GLY A 348 12.79 -15.18 -15.55
C GLY A 348 12.83 -16.16 -14.38
N GLY A 349 11.88 -16.10 -13.44
CA GLY A 349 11.85 -17.02 -12.30
C GLY A 349 10.69 -16.78 -11.34
N ILE A 350 10.73 -17.48 -10.22
CA ILE A 350 9.76 -17.34 -9.12
C ILE A 350 10.54 -16.90 -7.89
N ALA A 351 10.12 -15.80 -7.28
CA ALA A 351 10.77 -15.27 -6.10
C ALA A 351 9.75 -14.80 -5.05
N THR A 352 10.17 -14.89 -3.79
CA THR A 352 9.51 -14.28 -2.66
C THR A 352 10.28 -13.02 -2.29
N VAL A 353 9.57 -11.88 -2.30
CA VAL A 353 10.12 -10.58 -1.95
C VAL A 353 9.59 -10.17 -0.58
N ASN A 354 10.49 -9.88 0.35
CA ASN A 354 10.14 -9.39 1.67
C ASN A 354 10.51 -7.90 1.77
N ILE A 355 9.53 -7.08 2.12
CA ILE A 355 9.71 -5.65 2.37
C ILE A 355 9.16 -5.29 3.75
N THR A 356 9.66 -4.19 4.29
CA THR A 356 9.08 -3.55 5.48
C THR A 356 8.83 -2.08 5.19
N HIS A 357 7.72 -1.56 5.70
CA HIS A 357 7.30 -0.17 5.56
C HIS A 357 7.08 0.43 6.96
N ASN A 358 7.84 1.44 7.38
CA ASN A 358 7.71 1.95 8.75
C ASN A 358 8.06 3.45 8.90
N ASP A 359 7.21 4.19 9.62
CA ASP A 359 7.31 5.64 9.85
C ASP A 359 8.10 6.01 11.12
N ASP A 360 8.04 5.21 12.19
CA ASP A 360 8.69 5.57 13.46
C ASP A 360 9.99 4.78 13.73
N ASP A 361 10.18 3.63 13.06
CA ASP A 361 11.29 2.68 13.32
C ASP A 361 11.89 2.12 12.00
N SER A 362 12.15 2.99 11.01
CA SER A 362 12.92 2.65 9.79
C SER A 362 14.40 2.29 10.05
N TYR A 363 14.77 2.03 11.31
CA TYR A 363 16.10 1.58 11.71
C TYR A 363 16.51 0.28 11.02
N VAL A 364 15.61 -0.60 10.55
CA VAL A 364 16.05 -1.91 10.03
C VAL A 364 17.05 -1.79 8.88
N CYS A 365 16.78 -0.94 7.87
CA CYS A 365 17.72 -0.66 6.78
C CYS A 365 18.77 0.41 7.12
N ARG A 366 18.59 1.13 8.24
CA ARG A 366 19.47 2.21 8.70
C ARG A 366 20.33 1.79 9.90
N PHE A 367 20.34 0.51 10.25
CA PHE A 367 21.04 -0.03 11.41
C PHE A 367 21.90 -1.22 10.99
N ILE A 368 23.19 -0.96 10.84
CA ILE A 368 24.17 -1.94 10.37
C ILE A 368 24.52 -2.91 11.50
N LYS A 369 24.29 -4.21 11.25
CA LYS A 369 24.62 -5.32 12.18
C LYS A 369 25.61 -6.33 11.61
N LYS A 370 25.91 -6.24 10.31
CA LYS A 370 26.79 -7.14 9.57
C LYS A 370 27.56 -6.35 8.52
N ASN A 371 28.58 -6.98 7.93
CA ASN A 371 29.18 -6.46 6.72
C ASN A 371 28.10 -6.35 5.63
N GLN A 372 28.07 -5.22 4.94
CA GLN A 372 26.99 -4.91 4.02
C GLN A 372 27.45 -3.92 2.96
N LYS A 373 26.92 -4.08 1.76
CA LYS A 373 27.02 -3.10 0.68
C LYS A 373 25.63 -2.56 0.39
N GLY A 374 25.57 -1.40 -0.22
CA GLY A 374 24.31 -0.83 -0.66
C GLY A 374 24.51 0.53 -1.29
N PHE A 375 23.41 1.24 -1.48
CA PHE A 375 23.41 2.60 -1.99
C PHE A 375 22.46 3.49 -1.21
N ILE A 376 22.60 4.80 -1.41
CA ILE A 376 21.74 5.83 -0.84
C ILE A 376 21.55 6.87 -1.93
N THR A 377 20.29 7.23 -2.19
CA THR A 377 19.95 8.19 -3.23
C THR A 377 19.24 9.41 -2.64
N SER A 378 18.98 10.46 -3.41
CA SER A 378 17.92 11.44 -3.09
C SER A 378 16.52 10.77 -3.10
N PRO A 379 15.48 11.37 -2.48
CA PRO A 379 14.09 10.89 -2.51
C PRO A 379 13.49 10.72 -3.91
N PHE A 380 13.98 11.49 -4.88
CA PHE A 380 13.40 11.59 -6.23
C PHE A 380 14.41 11.29 -7.33
N TYR A 381 15.50 10.59 -6.99
CA TYR A 381 16.56 10.22 -7.91
C TYR A 381 16.02 9.62 -9.21
N LYS A 382 16.37 10.22 -10.36
CA LYS A 382 15.95 9.78 -11.71
C LYS A 382 14.43 9.80 -11.97
N THR A 383 13.63 10.44 -11.12
CA THR A 383 12.17 10.54 -11.32
C THR A 383 11.74 11.81 -12.07
N GLY A 384 12.61 12.81 -12.13
CA GLY A 384 12.30 14.14 -12.67
C GLY A 384 11.41 15.00 -11.76
N LEU A 385 11.01 14.50 -10.59
CA LEU A 385 10.26 15.27 -9.60
C LEU A 385 11.14 16.31 -8.89
N PRO A 386 10.57 17.48 -8.53
CA PRO A 386 11.29 18.47 -7.73
C PRO A 386 11.56 17.92 -6.33
N PHE A 387 12.69 18.34 -5.75
CA PHE A 387 13.12 18.04 -4.40
C PHE A 387 12.05 18.40 -3.35
N PRO A 388 11.96 17.70 -2.20
CA PRO A 388 10.90 17.95 -1.22
C PRO A 388 10.80 19.42 -0.78
N PRO A 389 9.59 19.91 -0.45
CA PRO A 389 9.40 21.30 -0.03
C PRO A 389 10.24 21.73 1.18
N SER A 390 10.72 20.80 2.00
CA SER A 390 11.65 21.07 3.11
C SER A 390 12.95 21.74 2.65
N GLY A 391 13.41 21.47 1.41
CA GLY A 391 14.69 21.97 0.89
C GLY A 391 15.91 21.28 1.50
N PHE A 392 15.72 20.23 2.29
CA PHE A 392 16.80 19.41 2.82
C PHE A 392 16.38 17.96 2.95
N ASP A 393 17.37 17.09 3.01
CA ASP A 393 17.24 15.66 3.19
C ASP A 393 18.36 15.15 4.08
N THR A 394 18.00 14.31 5.05
CA THR A 394 18.96 13.78 6.04
C THR A 394 18.79 12.29 6.21
N ILE A 395 19.92 11.58 6.24
CA ILE A 395 19.98 10.16 6.51
C ILE A 395 21.00 9.89 7.60
N TRP A 396 20.55 9.11 8.58
CA TRP A 396 21.38 8.55 9.62
C TRP A 396 21.44 7.05 9.44
N ILE A 397 22.65 6.51 9.33
CA ILE A 397 22.93 5.08 9.42
C ILE A 397 23.71 4.87 10.70
N ARG A 398 23.25 3.95 11.56
CA ARG A 398 23.82 3.69 12.88
C ARG A 398 24.30 2.24 12.98
N SER A 399 25.23 1.96 13.87
CA SER A 399 25.64 0.60 14.22
C SER A 399 25.94 0.50 15.72
N PRO A 400 25.78 -0.69 16.32
CA PRO A 400 26.13 -0.90 17.73
C PRO A 400 27.63 -1.12 17.92
N ASP A 401 28.33 -1.56 16.87
CA ASP A 401 29.77 -1.78 16.84
C ASP A 401 30.46 -0.77 15.92
N LEU A 402 31.80 -0.75 15.94
CA LEU A 402 32.59 0.02 14.98
C LEU A 402 32.65 -0.68 13.62
N TYR A 403 32.37 0.09 12.57
CA TYR A 403 32.51 -0.31 11.18
C TYR A 403 33.43 0.66 10.45
N ASN A 404 34.17 0.15 9.48
CA ASN A 404 34.81 0.96 8.47
C ASN A 404 33.78 1.27 7.39
N TYR A 405 33.30 2.50 7.35
CA TYR A 405 32.38 3.00 6.34
C TYR A 405 33.18 3.45 5.13
N THR A 406 33.04 2.73 4.02
CA THR A 406 33.58 3.14 2.72
C THR A 406 32.44 3.65 1.86
N PHE A 407 32.55 4.87 1.35
CA PHE A 407 31.50 5.51 0.54
C PHE A 407 32.08 6.09 -0.74
N ASN A 408 31.25 6.11 -1.78
CA ASN A 408 31.61 6.54 -3.11
C ASN A 408 30.44 7.30 -3.73
N VAL A 409 30.64 8.60 -4.00
CA VAL A 409 29.66 9.45 -4.69
C VAL A 409 29.69 9.12 -6.19
N GLN A 410 28.60 8.57 -6.70
CA GLN A 410 28.43 8.22 -8.11
C GLN A 410 27.85 9.39 -8.90
N ASP A 411 26.90 10.09 -8.29
CA ASP A 411 26.14 11.17 -8.91
C ASP A 411 25.75 12.18 -7.82
N VAL A 412 25.80 13.48 -8.13
CA VAL A 412 25.34 14.55 -7.25
C VAL A 412 25.13 15.85 -8.03
N ASP A 413 23.97 16.48 -7.85
CA ASP A 413 23.68 17.82 -8.36
C ASP A 413 24.01 18.90 -7.33
N LEU A 414 25.19 19.51 -7.49
CA LEU A 414 25.69 20.61 -6.67
C LEU A 414 25.45 21.99 -7.29
N SER A 415 24.54 22.10 -8.26
CA SER A 415 24.17 23.38 -8.86
C SER A 415 23.38 24.27 -7.90
N GLN A 416 23.26 25.57 -8.21
CA GLN A 416 22.32 26.50 -7.55
C GLN A 416 22.42 26.57 -6.01
N SER A 417 23.65 26.51 -5.48
CA SER A 417 23.95 26.52 -4.03
C SER A 417 23.55 25.26 -3.27
N ASN A 418 23.33 24.14 -3.96
CA ASN A 418 23.17 22.83 -3.33
C ASN A 418 24.46 22.39 -2.63
N SER A 419 24.32 21.60 -1.57
CA SER A 419 25.47 20.97 -0.91
C SER A 419 25.15 19.57 -0.41
N LEU A 420 26.16 18.70 -0.45
CA LEU A 420 26.12 17.35 0.10
C LEU A 420 27.19 17.22 1.20
N GLN A 421 26.77 16.97 2.44
CA GLN A 421 27.66 16.67 3.56
C GLN A 421 27.66 15.17 3.85
N LEU A 422 28.86 14.61 4.03
CA LEU A 422 29.08 13.24 4.48
C LEU A 422 29.94 13.27 5.73
N SER A 423 29.43 12.68 6.82
CA SER A 423 30.15 12.63 8.08
C SER A 423 30.16 11.22 8.66
N VAL A 424 31.30 10.78 9.17
CA VAL A 424 31.40 9.57 10.00
C VAL A 424 31.63 9.98 11.44
N ILE A 425 30.81 9.43 12.33
CA ILE A 425 30.81 9.73 13.76
C ILE A 425 31.26 8.48 14.50
N LYS A 426 32.08 8.67 15.53
CA LYS A 426 32.56 7.65 16.45
C LYS A 426 32.30 8.12 17.88
N ASN A 427 31.46 7.41 18.64
CA ASN A 427 31.15 7.74 20.04
C ASN A 427 30.75 9.23 20.21
N ASN A 428 29.81 9.70 19.38
CA ASN A 428 29.35 11.09 19.30
C ASN A 428 30.41 12.14 18.91
N SER A 429 31.62 11.74 18.52
CA SER A 429 32.63 12.65 17.95
C SER A 429 32.71 12.46 16.44
N ILE A 430 32.66 13.55 15.67
CA ILE A 430 32.86 13.51 14.23
C ILE A 430 34.34 13.17 13.96
N VAL A 431 34.59 12.07 13.26
CA VAL A 431 35.95 11.60 12.92
C VAL A 431 36.28 11.78 11.44
N TYR A 432 35.26 12.02 10.63
CA TYR A 432 35.38 12.38 9.23
C TYR A 432 34.23 13.30 8.88
N ASP A 433 34.51 14.38 8.16
CA ASP A 433 33.51 15.34 7.69
C ASP A 433 33.96 15.94 6.37
N ILE A 434 33.09 15.90 5.38
CA ILE A 434 33.33 16.56 4.09
C ILE A 434 32.04 17.18 3.59
N VAL A 435 32.14 18.40 3.07
CA VAL A 435 31.03 19.13 2.46
C VAL A 435 31.37 19.39 1.01
N TYR A 436 30.57 18.81 0.12
CA TYR A 436 30.63 19.06 -1.31
C TYR A 436 29.64 20.14 -1.71
N ASN A 437 30.07 21.03 -2.60
CA ASN A 437 29.28 22.14 -3.13
C ASN A 437 29.88 22.62 -4.46
N ALA A 438 29.37 23.72 -5.01
CA ALA A 438 29.84 24.27 -6.28
C ALA A 438 31.34 24.64 -6.33
N THR A 439 32.01 24.85 -5.19
CA THR A 439 33.44 25.18 -5.11
C THR A 439 34.32 24.03 -4.62
N ASN A 440 33.74 23.02 -3.98
CA ASN A 440 34.40 21.79 -3.55
C ASN A 440 33.65 20.58 -4.14
N LEU A 441 34.04 20.16 -5.35
CA LEU A 441 33.40 19.04 -6.03
C LEU A 441 33.96 17.69 -5.56
N PRO A 442 33.13 16.64 -5.46
CA PRO A 442 33.62 15.30 -5.19
C PRO A 442 34.39 14.76 -6.39
N SER A 443 35.44 13.99 -6.10
CA SER A 443 36.01 13.10 -7.11
C SER A 443 35.04 11.92 -7.28
N LEU A 444 34.18 12.00 -8.30
CA LEU A 444 33.20 10.97 -8.59
C LEU A 444 33.89 9.61 -8.78
N ASN A 445 33.24 8.55 -8.31
CA ASN A 445 33.76 7.19 -8.37
C ASN A 445 35.00 6.90 -7.50
N GLN A 446 35.47 7.86 -6.70
CA GLN A 446 36.53 7.64 -5.74
C GLN A 446 35.96 7.25 -4.37
N SER A 447 36.48 6.16 -3.82
CA SER A 447 36.10 5.70 -2.48
C SER A 447 36.84 6.47 -1.40
N MET A 448 36.10 6.81 -0.34
CA MET A 448 36.63 7.37 0.90
C MET A 448 36.21 6.46 2.04
N SER A 449 37.03 6.36 3.07
CA SER A 449 36.77 5.45 4.20
C SER A 449 37.06 6.10 5.54
N ALA A 450 36.21 5.85 6.52
CA ALA A 450 36.43 6.23 7.91
C ALA A 450 35.78 5.24 8.87
N VAL A 451 36.36 5.10 10.06
CA VAL A 451 35.90 4.16 11.09
C VAL A 451 35.03 4.87 12.11
N GLY A 452 33.79 4.43 12.27
CA GLY A 452 32.82 5.00 13.22
C GLY A 452 31.72 4.02 13.61
N ASP A 453 30.76 4.52 14.36
CA ASP A 453 29.49 3.85 14.71
C ASP A 453 28.28 4.48 14.02
N GLN A 454 28.47 5.60 13.31
CA GLN A 454 27.40 6.25 12.54
C GLN A 454 27.93 6.88 11.26
N LEU A 455 27.11 6.84 10.21
CA LEU A 455 27.25 7.59 8.97
C LEU A 455 26.08 8.56 8.87
N PHE A 456 26.41 9.85 8.72
CA PHE A 456 25.45 10.92 8.52
C PHE A 456 25.61 11.48 7.10
N ILE A 457 24.47 11.68 6.44
CA ILE A 457 24.38 12.26 5.11
C ILE A 457 23.35 13.37 5.17
N GLU A 458 23.73 14.54 4.70
CA GLU A 458 22.83 15.68 4.54
C GLU A 458 22.95 16.24 3.14
N PHE A 459 21.81 16.43 2.48
CA PHE A 459 21.72 17.17 1.25
C PHE A 459 20.86 18.40 1.46
N LEU A 460 21.41 19.57 1.15
CA LEU A 460 20.70 20.85 1.20
C LEU A 460 20.44 21.29 -0.23
N ALA A 461 19.17 21.46 -0.58
CA ALA A 461 18.77 22.06 -1.84
C ALA A 461 18.70 23.59 -1.67
N GLY A 462 19.38 24.32 -2.56
CA GLY A 462 19.34 25.77 -2.66
C GLY A 462 17.98 26.30 -3.13
N GLY A 463 17.92 27.60 -3.44
CA GLY A 463 16.66 28.34 -3.63
C GLY A 463 15.71 27.83 -4.72
N ASP A 464 16.16 27.00 -5.66
CA ASP A 464 15.32 26.41 -6.71
C ASP A 464 15.21 24.88 -6.50
N LYS A 465 14.08 24.45 -5.93
CA LYS A 465 13.82 23.05 -5.50
C LYS A 465 13.61 22.09 -6.66
N LYS A 466 13.90 22.47 -7.90
CA LYS A 466 13.66 21.65 -9.10
C LYS A 466 14.76 20.65 -9.40
N LYS A 467 15.91 20.73 -8.70
CA LYS A 467 17.08 19.88 -8.94
C LYS A 467 17.82 19.58 -7.64
N GLY A 468 18.21 18.33 -7.42
CA GLY A 468 18.83 17.91 -6.15
C GLY A 468 19.05 16.41 -6.04
N ASP A 469 19.53 15.79 -7.12
CA ASP A 469 19.74 14.36 -7.16
C ASP A 469 21.11 13.98 -6.64
N TYR A 470 21.20 12.85 -5.95
CA TYR A 470 22.47 12.26 -5.56
C TYR A 470 22.35 10.73 -5.50
N PHE A 471 23.47 10.06 -5.68
CA PHE A 471 23.62 8.61 -5.57
C PHE A 471 24.98 8.29 -4.95
N ILE A 472 24.96 7.56 -3.84
CA ILE A 472 26.14 7.18 -3.07
C ILE A 472 26.13 5.67 -2.89
N ASN A 473 27.20 4.99 -3.31
CA ASN A 473 27.44 3.60 -2.92
C ASN A 473 28.14 3.56 -1.56
N TYR A 474 27.82 2.57 -0.75
CA TYR A 474 28.54 2.29 0.49
C TYR A 474 28.92 0.81 0.63
N ASP A 475 30.01 0.57 1.35
CA ASP A 475 30.50 -0.72 1.82
C ASP A 475 30.90 -0.56 3.29
N VAL A 476 30.27 -1.33 4.17
CA VAL A 476 30.52 -1.32 5.60
C VAL A 476 31.12 -2.65 6.02
N VAL A 477 32.29 -2.59 6.65
CA VAL A 477 33.01 -3.78 7.13
C VAL A 477 33.27 -3.63 8.62
N LYS A 478 32.86 -4.63 9.40
CA LYS A 478 33.03 -4.66 10.85
C LYS A 478 34.51 -4.58 11.20
N VAL A 479 34.85 -3.67 12.10
CA VAL A 479 36.23 -3.56 12.61
C VAL A 479 36.44 -4.66 13.62
N ASN A 480 37.27 -5.65 13.26
CA ASN A 480 37.77 -6.61 14.22
C ASN A 480 38.81 -5.92 15.09
N LEU A 481 38.39 -5.47 16.27
CA LEU A 481 39.35 -5.04 17.28
C LEU A 481 40.21 -6.26 17.64
N ALA A 482 41.52 -6.12 17.47
CA ALA A 482 42.46 -7.13 17.94
C ALA A 482 42.15 -7.37 19.42
N PRO A 483 41.85 -8.62 19.81
CA PRO A 483 41.42 -8.85 21.16
C PRO A 483 42.51 -8.44 22.17
N SER A 484 42.08 -7.84 23.28
CA SER A 484 42.93 -7.31 24.35
C SER A 484 43.89 -8.33 24.98
N TYR A 485 43.77 -9.63 24.67
CA TYR A 485 44.71 -10.65 25.12
C TYR A 485 46.12 -10.46 24.57
N LEU A 486 46.32 -9.92 23.37
CA LEU A 486 47.67 -9.63 22.85
C LEU A 486 48.34 -8.46 23.59
N SER A 487 47.58 -7.43 23.95
CA SER A 487 48.05 -6.32 24.80
C SER A 487 48.43 -6.82 26.21
N ASN A 488 47.59 -7.66 26.79
CA ASN A 488 47.84 -8.22 28.12
C ASN A 488 49.00 -9.24 28.11
N PHE A 489 49.19 -9.97 27.01
CA PHE A 489 50.31 -10.89 26.84
C PHE A 489 51.63 -10.13 26.69
N VAL A 490 51.68 -9.07 25.89
CA VAL A 490 52.88 -8.21 25.78
C VAL A 490 53.17 -7.53 27.12
N ALA A 491 52.16 -6.99 27.81
CA ALA A 491 52.34 -6.42 29.14
C ALA A 491 52.83 -7.45 30.18
N ALA A 492 52.30 -8.67 30.16
CA ALA A 492 52.74 -9.76 31.02
C ALA A 492 54.17 -10.23 30.70
N VAL A 493 54.52 -10.38 29.42
CA VAL A 493 55.87 -10.74 28.97
C VAL A 493 56.89 -9.66 29.33
N VAL A 494 56.55 -8.38 29.13
CA VAL A 494 57.39 -7.25 29.54
C VAL A 494 57.53 -7.19 31.06
N SER A 495 56.46 -7.46 31.81
CA SER A 495 56.49 -7.47 33.27
C SER A 495 57.35 -8.63 33.80
N VAL A 496 57.24 -9.82 33.22
CA VAL A 496 58.07 -10.99 33.56
C VAL A 496 59.53 -10.76 33.18
N TRP A 497 59.79 -10.15 32.02
CA TRP A 497 61.15 -9.81 31.58
C TRP A 497 61.80 -8.78 32.52
N MET A 498 61.08 -7.73 32.90
CA MET A 498 61.54 -6.74 33.88
C MET A 498 61.80 -7.38 35.25
N LEU A 499 60.97 -8.34 35.68
CA LEU A 499 61.15 -9.02 36.96
C LEU A 499 62.36 -9.97 36.94
N LEU A 500 62.60 -10.67 35.81
CA LEU A 500 63.78 -11.52 35.62
C LEU A 500 65.07 -10.70 35.53
N ALA A 501 65.04 -9.53 34.89
CA ALA A 501 66.19 -8.61 34.81
C ALA A 501 66.56 -7.93 36.14
N VAL A 502 65.72 -8.05 37.17
CA VAL A 502 66.00 -7.58 38.54
C VAL A 502 66.55 -8.70 39.42
N ILE A 503 66.28 -9.97 39.06
CA ILE A 503 66.68 -11.15 39.84
C ILE A 503 68.04 -11.72 39.38
N PHE A 504 68.38 -11.56 38.11
CA PHE A 504 69.68 -11.90 37.51
C PHE A 504 70.44 -10.63 37.14
#